data_AF-A0ABD1RE63-F1
#
_entry.id   AF-A0ABD1RE63-F1
#
_cell.length_a   1.000
_cell.length_b   1.000
_cell.length_c   1.000
_cell.angle_alpha   90.00
_cell.angle_beta   90.00
_cell.angle_gamma   90.00
#
_symmetry.space_group_name_H-M   'P 1'
#
loop_
_entity.id
_entity.type
_entity.pdbx_description
1 polymer ?
#
loop_
_entity_poly.entity_id
_entity_poly.type
_entity_poly.pdbx_seq_one_letter_code
_entity_poly.pdbx_strand_id
1 'polypeptide(L)'
;MTRGGRTRRLSNSLPQTQNAPNEGDSREASRADELIHQTTQNPGHRNDAANDPHADRLAETLEALLQRQQNVDRFSIELAKRLGAGAFNGKGDPLDADNWMTQLERVFDVMECPEEKKLRLATFLLVEAAYDWWLTV
;
A
#
# COMPACT_ATOMS: atom_id res chain seq x y z
N MET A 1 -16.86 -63.81 -49.80
CA MET A 1 -18.23 -63.27 -49.95
C MET A 1 -18.56 -62.52 -48.65
N THR A 2 -18.38 -61.19 -48.61
CA THR A 2 -19.46 -60.16 -48.65
C THR A 2 -20.09 -60.01 -47.23
N ARG A 3 -20.18 -58.88 -46.51
CA ARG A 3 -20.29 -57.41 -46.69
C ARG A 3 -19.93 -56.83 -45.30
N GLY A 4 -19.31 -55.68 -45.09
CA GLY A 4 -19.73 -54.36 -45.55
C GLY A 4 -20.18 -53.53 -44.33
N GLY A 5 -19.60 -52.34 -44.14
CA GLY A 5 -20.13 -51.39 -43.15
C GLY A 5 -19.12 -50.34 -42.74
N ARG A 6 -18.87 -49.34 -43.59
CA ARG A 6 -18.41 -48.04 -43.09
C ARG A 6 -18.74 -46.90 -44.03
N THR A 7 -19.31 -45.89 -43.39
CA THR A 7 -19.23 -44.45 -43.65
C THR A 7 -19.90 -43.90 -44.90
N ARG A 8 -20.99 -43.17 -44.61
CA ARG A 8 -21.59 -42.13 -45.45
C ARG A 8 -20.50 -41.16 -45.91
N ARG A 9 -20.38 -40.98 -47.22
CA ARG A 9 -19.71 -39.82 -47.83
C ARG A 9 -20.83 -39.00 -48.48
N LEU A 10 -21.18 -37.88 -47.85
CA LEU A 10 -22.13 -36.93 -48.43
C LEU A 10 -21.48 -36.26 -49.64
N SER A 11 -22.24 -36.25 -50.72
CA SER A 11 -21.93 -35.68 -52.02
C SER A 11 -21.93 -34.15 -51.99
N ASN A 12 -20.97 -33.60 -52.75
CA ASN A 12 -20.77 -32.20 -53.10
C ASN A 12 -22.03 -31.40 -53.41
N SER A 13 -21.98 -30.10 -53.10
CA SER A 13 -22.14 -29.05 -54.11
C SER A 13 -21.39 -27.79 -53.68
N LEU A 14 -20.50 -27.33 -54.56
CA LEU A 14 -19.74 -26.07 -54.46
C LEU A 14 -20.61 -24.95 -55.06
N PRO A 15 -20.37 -23.68 -54.69
CA PRO A 15 -20.02 -22.76 -55.76
C PRO A 15 -18.67 -22.11 -55.50
N GLN A 16 -17.85 -22.11 -56.56
CA GLN A 16 -16.69 -21.24 -56.68
C GLN A 16 -17.15 -19.79 -56.70
N THR A 17 -16.51 -18.95 -55.89
CA THR A 17 -16.13 -17.61 -56.34
C THR A 17 -14.66 -17.39 -55.97
N GLN A 18 -13.85 -17.19 -57.00
CA GLN A 18 -12.46 -16.74 -56.91
C GLN A 18 -12.35 -15.50 -56.02
N ASN A 19 -11.23 -15.36 -55.30
CA ASN A 19 -10.27 -14.28 -55.53
C ASN A 19 -9.11 -14.42 -54.52
N ALA A 20 -7.90 -14.55 -55.03
CA ALA A 20 -6.66 -14.39 -54.27
C ALA A 20 -6.26 -12.88 -54.25
N PRO A 21 -5.20 -12.52 -53.53
CA PRO A 21 -5.20 -11.54 -52.44
C PRO A 21 -5.05 -10.09 -52.91
N ASN A 22 -5.70 -9.15 -52.23
CA ASN A 22 -5.40 -7.73 -52.41
C ASN A 22 -4.62 -7.23 -51.20
N GLU A 23 -3.35 -6.89 -51.42
CA GLU A 23 -2.53 -6.12 -50.49
C GLU A 23 -3.11 -4.70 -50.33
N GLY A 24 -3.17 -4.24 -49.09
CA GLY A 24 -3.64 -2.91 -48.69
C GLY A 24 -4.16 -2.99 -47.25
N ASP A 25 -3.75 -2.19 -46.28
CA ASP A 25 -3.24 -0.82 -46.38
C ASP A 25 -2.37 -0.55 -45.13
N SER A 26 -1.07 -0.33 -45.32
CA SER A 26 -0.09 0.01 -44.27
C SER A 26 -0.27 1.43 -43.70
N ARG A 27 -1.46 2.03 -43.85
CA ARG A 27 -1.75 3.42 -43.48
C ARG A 27 -2.30 3.61 -42.07
N GLU A 28 -2.81 2.56 -41.41
CA GLU A 28 -3.32 2.71 -40.04
C GLU A 28 -2.21 2.79 -38.98
N ALA A 29 -1.05 2.16 -39.20
CA ALA A 29 0.10 2.29 -38.31
C ALA A 29 0.67 3.73 -38.29
N SER A 30 0.65 4.41 -39.44
CA SER A 30 1.22 5.76 -39.57
C SER A 30 0.41 6.84 -38.83
N ARG A 31 -0.90 6.62 -38.61
CA ARG A 31 -1.78 7.60 -37.94
C ARG A 31 -1.58 7.63 -36.42
N ALA A 32 -1.14 6.52 -35.82
CA ALA A 32 -0.83 6.46 -34.40
C ALA A 32 0.51 7.15 -34.08
N ASP A 33 1.50 7.04 -34.97
CA ASP A 33 2.80 7.72 -34.81
C ASP A 33 2.70 9.25 -35.00
N GLU A 34 1.80 9.71 -35.88
CA GLU A 34 1.62 11.16 -36.13
C GLU A 34 0.92 11.88 -34.96
N LEU A 35 0.13 11.17 -34.15
CA LEU A 35 -0.47 11.70 -32.93
C LEU A 35 0.56 11.91 -31.81
N ILE A 36 1.64 11.13 -31.79
CA ILE A 36 2.72 11.27 -30.81
C ILE A 36 3.58 12.50 -31.15
N HIS A 37 3.65 12.91 -32.42
CA HIS A 37 4.47 14.04 -32.86
C HIS A 37 3.74 15.39 -32.85
N GLN A 38 2.40 15.41 -32.91
CA GLN A 38 1.62 16.67 -32.89
C GLN A 38 1.53 17.35 -31.52
N THR A 39 1.82 16.67 -30.41
CA THR A 39 1.83 17.30 -29.08
C THR A 39 3.14 18.05 -28.77
N THR A 40 4.18 17.97 -29.61
CA THR A 40 5.51 18.57 -29.32
C THR A 40 5.82 19.81 -30.17
N GLN A 41 4.83 20.66 -30.46
CA GLN A 41 5.10 21.99 -31.01
C GLN A 41 4.23 23.06 -30.34
N ASN A 42 4.66 23.50 -29.16
CA ASN A 42 4.35 24.83 -28.66
C ASN A 42 5.63 25.49 -28.10
N PRO A 43 6.42 26.16 -28.95
CA PRO A 43 7.63 26.86 -28.51
C PRO A 43 7.23 28.28 -28.11
N GLY A 44 6.75 28.49 -26.88
CA GLY A 44 6.21 29.81 -26.56
C GLY A 44 5.69 30.11 -25.17
N HIS A 45 5.93 29.29 -24.14
CA HIS A 45 5.98 29.80 -22.77
C HIS A 45 7.00 28.97 -22.01
N ARG A 46 8.07 29.68 -21.62
CA ARG A 46 9.09 29.23 -20.68
C ARG A 46 8.42 28.46 -19.54
N ASN A 47 9.06 27.40 -19.07
CA ASN A 47 8.65 26.62 -17.89
C ASN A 47 8.65 27.50 -16.62
N ASP A 48 7.76 28.48 -16.57
CA ASP A 48 7.53 29.35 -15.42
C ASP A 48 6.56 28.66 -14.43
N ALA A 49 6.06 27.47 -14.77
CA ALA A 49 5.40 26.54 -13.84
C ALA A 49 6.40 25.86 -12.86
N ALA A 50 7.48 26.55 -12.52
CA ALA A 50 8.56 26.06 -11.67
C ALA A 50 8.23 26.09 -10.16
N ASN A 51 6.99 26.40 -9.78
CA ASN A 51 6.40 26.19 -8.46
C ASN A 51 4.95 26.66 -8.56
N ASP A 52 4.00 25.76 -8.79
CA ASP A 52 2.60 26.07 -8.49
C ASP A 52 2.46 26.05 -6.96
N PRO A 53 2.35 27.22 -6.29
CA PRO A 53 2.32 27.28 -4.82
C PRO A 53 1.14 26.52 -4.23
N HIS A 54 0.11 26.25 -5.04
CA HIS A 54 -1.05 25.47 -4.63
C HIS A 54 -0.78 23.96 -4.68
N ALA A 55 -0.05 23.48 -5.69
CA ALA A 55 0.33 22.07 -5.80
C ALA A 55 1.29 21.67 -4.66
N ASP A 56 2.27 22.52 -4.35
CA ASP A 56 3.21 22.30 -3.24
C ASP A 56 2.49 22.23 -1.90
N ARG A 57 1.54 23.15 -1.66
CA ARG A 57 0.74 23.15 -0.43
C ARG A 57 -0.13 21.89 -0.29
N LEU A 58 -0.65 21.35 -1.39
CA LEU A 58 -1.39 20.09 -1.38
C LEU A 58 -0.45 18.92 -1.05
N ALA A 59 0.75 18.88 -1.63
CA ALA A 59 1.76 17.87 -1.34
C ALA A 59 2.17 17.91 0.15
N GLU A 60 2.50 19.09 0.69
CA GLU A 60 2.82 19.28 2.11
C GLU A 60 1.68 18.82 3.03
N THR A 61 0.43 19.13 2.66
CA THR A 61 -0.74 18.73 3.46
C THR A 61 -0.91 17.21 3.46
N LEU A 62 -0.72 16.55 2.32
CA LEU A 62 -0.77 15.10 2.23
C LEU A 62 0.37 14.46 3.03
N GLU A 63 1.58 14.98 2.92
CA GLU A 63 2.73 14.50 3.70
C GLU A 63 2.50 14.64 5.21
N ALA A 64 1.97 15.78 5.66
CA ALA A 64 1.63 16.00 7.07
C ALA A 64 0.56 15.03 7.58
N LEU A 65 -0.47 14.73 6.75
CA LEU A 65 -1.51 13.76 7.09
C LEU A 65 -0.97 12.33 7.11
N LEU A 66 -0.13 11.96 6.14
CA LEU A 66 0.52 10.66 6.09
C LEU A 66 1.43 10.48 7.31
N GLN A 67 2.29 11.46 7.61
CA GLN A 67 3.13 11.44 8.82
C GLN A 67 2.29 11.32 10.09
N ARG A 68 1.17 12.04 10.19
CA ARG A 68 0.25 11.94 11.33
C ARG A 68 -0.36 10.54 11.45
N GLN A 69 -0.78 9.93 10.35
CA GLN A 69 -1.34 8.58 10.34
C GLN A 69 -0.27 7.53 10.69
N GLN A 70 0.89 7.58 10.02
CA GLN A 70 2.02 6.68 10.26
C GLN A 70 2.54 6.79 11.71
N ASN A 71 2.52 7.98 12.31
CA ASN A 71 2.88 8.19 13.71
C ASN A 71 1.92 7.47 14.68
N VAL A 72 0.62 7.39 14.34
CA VAL A 72 -0.35 6.65 15.16
C VAL A 72 -0.12 5.14 15.05
N ASP A 73 0.11 4.65 13.84
CA ASP A 73 0.29 3.21 13.59
C ASP A 73 1.63 2.69 14.17
N ARG A 74 2.71 3.48 14.07
CA ARG A 74 4.06 3.13 14.54
C ARG A 74 4.19 3.05 16.06
N PHE A 75 3.35 3.76 16.81
CA PHE A 75 3.38 3.77 18.29
C PHE A 75 2.09 3.21 18.89
N SER A 76 1.44 2.31 18.17
CA SER A 76 0.19 1.69 18.61
C SER A 76 0.39 0.74 19.79
N ILE A 77 -0.61 0.69 20.67
CA ILE A 77 -0.68 -0.27 21.79
C ILE A 77 -0.62 -1.71 21.27
N GLU A 78 -1.27 -1.98 20.13
CA GLU A 78 -1.29 -3.30 19.52
C GLU A 78 0.12 -3.76 19.13
N LEU A 79 0.92 -2.87 18.51
CA LEU A 79 2.31 -3.15 18.20
C LEU A 79 3.13 -3.40 19.48
N ALA A 80 2.97 -2.55 20.49
CA ALA A 80 3.67 -2.71 21.77
C ALA A 80 3.39 -4.08 22.41
N LYS A 81 2.12 -4.50 22.45
CA LYS A 81 1.72 -5.83 22.96
C LYS A 81 2.30 -6.97 22.13
N ARG A 82 2.31 -6.83 20.79
CA ARG A 82 2.91 -7.82 19.88
C ARG A 82 4.42 -7.96 20.09
N LEU A 83 5.10 -6.89 20.50
CA LEU A 83 6.52 -6.89 20.85
C LEU A 83 6.81 -7.38 22.29
N GLY A 84 5.77 -7.75 23.04
CA GLY A 84 5.91 -8.33 24.38
C GLY A 84 5.72 -7.34 25.53
N ALA A 85 5.14 -6.16 25.29
CA ALA A 85 4.73 -5.28 26.37
C ALA A 85 3.54 -5.90 27.14
N GLY A 86 3.83 -6.40 28.35
CA GLY A 86 2.85 -7.00 29.23
C GLY A 86 2.09 -5.97 30.07
N ALA A 87 0.92 -6.35 30.58
CA ALA A 87 0.23 -5.56 31.59
C ALA A 87 0.88 -5.75 32.98
N PHE A 88 0.85 -4.72 33.82
CA PHE A 88 1.37 -4.78 35.19
C PHE A 88 0.31 -4.36 36.20
N ASN A 89 0.01 -5.26 37.14
CA ASN A 89 -1.06 -5.07 38.12
C ASN A 89 -0.59 -4.43 39.44
N GLY A 90 0.73 -4.20 39.60
CA GLY A 90 1.30 -3.65 40.82
C GLY A 90 1.40 -4.64 41.98
N LYS A 91 1.10 -5.92 41.74
CA LYS A 91 1.17 -6.99 42.74
C LYS A 91 2.37 -7.88 42.41
N GLY A 92 3.24 -8.11 43.38
CA GLY A 92 4.42 -8.95 43.19
C GLY A 92 5.60 -8.49 44.03
N ASP A 93 6.75 -9.10 43.77
CA ASP A 93 8.03 -8.66 44.30
C ASP A 93 8.45 -7.36 43.57
N PRO A 94 9.13 -6.41 44.23
CA PRO A 94 9.82 -5.31 43.53
C PRO A 94 10.59 -5.75 42.27
N LEU A 95 11.17 -6.95 42.24
CA LEU A 95 11.86 -7.50 41.08
C LEU A 95 10.92 -7.70 39.87
N ASP A 96 9.64 -8.01 40.09
CA ASP A 96 8.65 -8.14 39.02
C ASP A 96 8.38 -6.79 38.35
N ALA A 97 8.40 -5.71 39.13
CA ALA A 97 8.27 -4.35 38.60
C ALA A 97 9.49 -3.95 37.76
N ASP A 98 10.70 -4.26 38.23
CA ASP A 98 11.95 -4.00 37.49
C ASP A 98 11.99 -4.79 36.17
N ASN A 99 11.60 -6.06 36.21
CA ASN A 99 11.53 -6.90 35.02
C ASN A 99 10.49 -6.37 34.01
N TRP A 100 9.32 -5.96 34.50
CA TRP A 100 8.28 -5.37 33.66
C TRP A 100 8.75 -4.08 33.00
N MET A 101 9.38 -3.18 33.77
CA MET A 101 9.90 -1.91 33.27
C MET A 101 11.01 -2.14 32.24
N THR A 102 11.97 -3.03 32.53
CA THR A 102 13.05 -3.40 31.59
C THR A 102 12.49 -3.94 30.27
N GLN A 103 11.46 -4.79 30.34
CA GLN A 103 10.82 -5.32 29.13
C GLN A 103 10.11 -4.21 28.34
N LEU A 104 9.46 -3.27 29.03
CA LEU A 104 8.77 -2.15 28.40
C LEU A 104 9.76 -1.18 27.72
N GLU A 105 10.90 -0.88 28.35
CA GLU A 105 11.97 -0.07 27.76
C GLU A 105 12.51 -0.69 26.48
N ARG A 106 12.76 -2.01 26.48
CA ARG A 106 13.18 -2.74 25.27
C ARG A 106 12.16 -2.64 24.13
N VAL A 107 10.86 -2.65 24.46
CA VAL A 107 9.80 -2.46 23.46
C VAL A 107 9.83 -1.04 22.90
N PHE A 108 10.02 -0.03 23.75
CA PHE A 108 10.15 1.36 23.30
C PHE A 108 11.36 1.57 22.40
N ASP A 109 12.49 0.92 22.68
CA ASP A 109 13.67 0.97 21.83
C ASP A 109 13.41 0.37 20.45
N VAL A 110 12.78 -0.81 20.39
CA VAL A 110 12.44 -1.48 19.11
C VAL A 110 11.44 -0.66 18.30
N MET A 111 10.51 0.02 18.95
CA MET A 111 9.54 0.91 18.29
C MET A 111 10.16 2.26 17.90
N GLU A 112 11.35 2.59 18.43
CA GLU A 112 11.93 3.94 18.47
C GLU A 112 10.88 4.95 18.96
N CYS A 113 10.24 4.61 20.08
CA CYS A 113 9.13 5.35 20.65
C CYS A 113 9.60 6.71 21.18
N PRO A 114 9.04 7.84 20.72
CA PRO A 114 9.41 9.14 21.22
C PRO A 114 8.85 9.35 22.64
N GLU A 115 9.53 10.17 23.43
CA GLU A 115 9.27 10.34 24.87
C GLU A 115 7.81 10.72 25.16
N GLU A 116 7.21 11.55 24.31
CA GLU A 116 5.82 12.02 24.46
C GLU A 116 4.77 10.89 24.32
N LYS A 117 5.17 9.75 23.74
CA LYS A 117 4.32 8.58 23.52
C LYS A 117 4.57 7.47 24.54
N LYS A 118 5.79 7.35 25.07
CA LYS A 118 6.16 6.33 26.06
C LYS A 118 5.23 6.34 27.27
N LEU A 119 4.96 7.53 27.83
CA LEU A 119 4.10 7.66 28.99
C LEU A 119 2.68 7.13 28.74
N ARG A 120 2.09 7.43 27.58
CA ARG A 120 0.74 6.96 27.22
C ARG A 120 0.69 5.45 27.06
N LEU A 121 1.74 4.84 26.50
CA LEU A 121 1.84 3.39 26.37
C LEU A 121 2.05 2.72 27.73
N ALA A 122 2.96 3.25 28.55
CA ALA A 122 3.26 2.73 29.88
C ALA A 122 2.02 2.75 30.79
N THR A 123 1.34 3.90 30.86
CA THR A 123 0.13 4.06 31.67
C THR A 123 -1.02 3.16 31.21
N PHE A 124 -1.17 2.94 29.90
CA PHE A 124 -2.16 2.00 29.37
C PHE A 124 -1.91 0.54 29.80
N LEU A 125 -0.64 0.17 30.02
CA LEU A 125 -0.25 -1.18 30.44
C LEU A 125 -0.34 -1.38 31.96
N LEU A 126 -0.49 -0.31 32.74
CA LEU A 126 -0.84 -0.43 34.15
C LEU A 126 -2.30 -0.90 34.26
N VAL A 127 -2.52 -1.87 35.13
CA VAL A 127 -3.87 -2.39 35.43
C VAL A 127 -4.06 -2.49 36.93
N GLU A 128 -5.31 -2.58 37.38
CA GLU A 128 -5.67 -2.75 38.79
C GLU A 128 -4.90 -1.78 39.73
N ALA A 129 -4.27 -2.31 40.78
CA ALA A 129 -3.64 -1.53 41.84
C ALA A 129 -2.51 -0.62 41.34
N ALA A 130 -1.78 -1.01 40.30
CA ALA A 130 -0.75 -0.13 39.71
C ALA A 130 -1.37 1.10 39.03
N TYR A 131 -2.48 0.91 38.31
CA TYR A 131 -3.16 2.02 37.65
C TYR A 131 -3.85 2.93 38.68
N ASP A 132 -4.46 2.33 39.70
CA ASP A 132 -5.07 3.07 40.81
C ASP A 132 -4.03 3.94 41.53
N TRP A 133 -2.83 3.40 41.80
CA TRP A 133 -1.72 4.17 42.36
C TRP A 133 -1.32 5.34 41.44
N TRP A 134 -1.16 5.09 40.13
CA TRP A 134 -0.78 6.13 39.16
C TRP A 134 -1.72 7.33 39.15
N LEU A 135 -3.03 7.12 39.35
CA LEU A 135 -4.02 8.20 39.42
C LEU A 135 -3.94 9.05 40.70
N THR A 136 -3.19 8.58 41.71
CA THR A 136 -2.98 9.31 42.98
C THR A 136 -1.69 10.14 43.00
N VAL A 137 -0.82 9.96 42.01
CA VAL A 137 0.47 10.67 41.88
C VAL A 137 0.28 12.04 41.22
#